data_AF-A0A9D2EPT7-F1
#
_entry.id   AF-A0A9D2EPT7-F1
#
_cell.length_a   1.000
_cell.length_b   1.000
_cell.length_c   1.000
_cell.angle_alpha   90.00
_cell.angle_beta   90.00
_cell.angle_gamma   90.00
#
_symmetry.space_group_name_H-M   'P 1'
#
loop_
_entity.id
_entity.type
_entity.pdbx_description
1 polymer ?
#
loop_
_entity_poly.entity_id
_entity_poly.type
_entity_poly.pdbx_seq_one_letter_code
_entity_poly.pdbx_strand_id
1 'polypeptide(L)'
;MPGLLLYGGEIMLTRNVQMNIRVTPEEKKLFEQAATRCGLTLSQYIRMRLRNQMPRQLPTADYRQVLDALTALYQKDNTPEVQREILDTLLAIQRAVTVPQKEE
;
A
#
# COMPACT_ATOMS: atom_id res chain seq x y z
N MET A 1 -2.84 -17.35 16.18
CA MET A 1 -2.54 -16.83 14.82
C MET A 1 -2.72 -15.32 14.85
N PRO A 2 -1.70 -14.51 15.15
CA PRO A 2 -1.89 -13.07 15.20
C PRO A 2 -1.81 -12.52 13.77
N GLY A 3 -2.90 -11.86 13.35
CA GLY A 3 -3.00 -11.18 12.07
C GLY A 3 -1.98 -10.04 11.96
N LEU A 4 -1.29 -9.99 10.83
CA LEU A 4 -0.37 -8.90 10.53
C LEU A 4 -1.19 -7.67 10.14
N LEU A 5 -1.10 -6.67 11.01
CA LEU A 5 -1.76 -5.38 10.92
C LEU A 5 -1.43 -4.66 9.60
N LEU A 6 -2.48 -4.41 8.84
CA LEU A 6 -2.62 -3.34 7.87
C LEU A 6 -2.39 -1.98 8.56
N TYR A 7 -1.61 -1.11 7.91
CA TYR A 7 -1.57 0.35 8.07
C TYR A 7 -1.68 0.92 9.50
N GLY A 8 -0.56 1.40 10.07
CA GLY A 8 -0.60 2.41 11.14
C GLY A 8 -0.14 1.96 12.53
N GLY A 9 0.49 0.81 12.68
CA GLY A 9 1.17 0.46 13.93
C GLY A 9 2.51 1.19 14.06
N GLU A 10 2.61 2.15 14.98
CA GLU A 10 3.88 2.71 15.43
C GLU A 10 4.76 1.58 16.00
N ILE A 11 5.59 0.97 15.16
CA ILE A 11 6.73 0.20 15.63
C ILE A 11 7.67 1.24 16.27
N MET A 12 7.66 1.34 17.60
CA MET A 12 8.67 2.07 18.37
C MET A 12 10.03 1.42 18.08
N LEU A 13 10.66 1.86 16.99
CA LEU A 13 12.02 1.49 16.64
C LEU A 13 12.94 2.22 17.62
N THR A 14 13.62 1.48 18.48
CA THR A 14 14.76 1.97 19.28
C THR A 14 15.84 2.48 18.32
N ARG A 15 15.91 3.80 18.16
CA ARG A 15 16.82 4.48 17.22
C ARG A 15 18.03 4.98 18.02
N ASN A 16 19.11 4.20 18.04
CA ASN A 16 20.28 4.51 18.87
C ASN A 16 21.45 5.16 18.12
N VAL A 17 21.39 5.25 16.78
CA VAL A 17 22.49 5.80 15.94
C VAL A 17 21.92 6.70 14.84
N GLN A 18 22.46 7.92 14.73
CA GLN A 18 22.15 8.86 13.65
C GLN A 18 23.22 8.79 12.57
N MET A 19 22.80 8.81 11.30
CA MET A 19 23.66 8.85 10.13
C MET A 19 23.28 10.07 9.27
N ASN A 20 24.27 10.90 8.94
CA ASN A 20 24.10 12.07 8.07
C ASN A 20 24.73 11.77 6.70
N ILE A 21 23.94 11.91 5.63
CA ILE A 21 24.38 11.69 4.26
C ILE A 21 24.30 13.02 3.52
N ARG A 22 25.38 13.38 2.80
CA ARG A 22 25.36 14.51 1.87
C ARG A 22 24.88 14.02 0.52
N VAL A 23 23.86 14.68 -0.01
CA VAL A 23 23.27 14.42 -1.31
C VAL A 23 23.12 15.73 -2.07
N THR A 24 23.07 15.65 -3.38
CA THR A 24 22.68 16.77 -4.22
C THR A 24 21.19 17.10 -4.02
N PRO A 25 20.76 18.33 -4.34
CA PRO A 25 19.35 18.71 -4.28
C PRO A 25 18.47 17.85 -5.20
N GLU A 26 18.99 17.41 -6.35
CA GLU A 26 18.27 16.55 -7.29
C GLU A 26 18.04 15.15 -6.72
N GLU A 27 19.07 14.52 -6.17
CA GLU A 27 18.95 13.22 -5.50
C GLU A 27 17.97 13.26 -4.34
N LYS A 28 18.03 14.33 -3.53
CA LYS A 28 17.08 14.52 -2.42
C LYS A 28 15.64 14.54 -2.92
N LYS A 29 15.35 15.26 -4.01
CA LYS A 29 14.02 15.33 -4.61
C LYS A 29 13.53 13.97 -5.09
N LEU A 30 14.41 13.15 -5.67
CA LEU A 30 14.07 11.78 -6.09
C LEU A 30 13.67 10.91 -4.90
N PHE A 31 14.41 10.98 -3.79
CA PHE A 31 14.08 10.25 -2.56
C PHE A 31 12.76 10.71 -1.95
N GLU A 32 12.51 12.02 -1.91
CA GLU A 32 11.25 12.57 -1.40
C GLU A 32 10.07 12.10 -2.24
N GLN A 33 10.15 12.22 -3.57
CA GLN A 33 9.09 11.76 -4.47
C GLN A 33 8.83 10.26 -4.34
N ALA A 34 9.89 9.45 -4.23
CA ALA A 34 9.75 8.01 -4.07
C ALA A 34 9.12 7.65 -2.72
N ALA A 35 9.48 8.35 -1.64
CA ALA A 35 8.88 8.18 -0.33
C ALA A 35 7.41 8.57 -0.33
N THR A 36 7.05 9.71 -0.94
CA THR A 36 5.66 10.18 -1.07
C THR A 36 4.78 9.19 -1.85
N ARG A 37 5.26 8.66 -2.98
CA ARG A 37 4.53 7.64 -3.76
C ARG A 37 4.23 6.37 -2.96
N CYS A 38 5.05 6.07 -1.95
CA CYS A 38 4.88 4.90 -1.09
C CYS A 38 4.14 5.24 0.22
N GLY A 39 3.80 6.51 0.48
CA GLY A 39 3.20 6.93 1.75
C GLY A 39 4.14 6.82 2.96
N LEU A 40 5.45 6.88 2.73
CA LEU A 40 6.48 6.72 3.75
C LEU A 40 7.18 8.05 4.03
N THR A 41 7.72 8.19 5.24
CA THR A 41 8.71 9.23 5.51
C THR A 41 10.02 8.91 4.78
N LEU A 42 10.82 9.93 4.45
CA LEU A 42 12.10 9.75 3.77
C LEU A 42 13.04 8.80 4.55
N SER A 43 13.07 8.90 5.88
CA SER A 43 13.84 7.98 6.72
C SER A 43 13.34 6.54 6.66
N GLN A 44 12.03 6.31 6.62
CA GLN A 44 11.48 4.95 6.46
C GLN A 44 11.79 4.37 5.08
N TYR A 45 11.64 5.19 4.03
CA TYR A 45 11.97 4.81 2.67
C TYR A 45 13.42 4.34 2.53
N ILE A 46 14.38 5.15 3.02
CA ILE A 46 15.81 4.81 2.97
C ILE A 46 16.09 3.53 3.76
N ARG A 47 15.50 3.36 4.95
CA ARG A 47 15.70 2.15 5.77
C ARG A 47 15.16 0.89 5.09
N MET A 48 14.03 0.96 4.42
CA MET A 48 13.51 -0.16 3.63
C MET A 48 14.46 -0.49 2.48
N ARG A 49 14.95 0.52 1.76
CA ARG A 49 15.93 0.34 0.69
C ARG A 49 17.23 -0.28 1.17
N LEU A 50 17.74 0.11 2.34
CA LEU A 50 18.93 -0.50 2.97
C LEU A 50 18.72 -1.98 3.33
N ARG A 51 17.48 -2.42 3.56
CA ARG A 51 17.11 -3.82 3.81
C ARG A 51 16.81 -4.59 2.52
N ASN A 52 17.16 -4.03 1.35
CA ASN A 52 16.80 -4.55 0.03
C ASN A 52 15.28 -4.76 -0.16
N GLN A 53 14.46 -3.99 0.57
CA GLN A 53 13.01 -4.00 0.42
C GLN A 53 12.60 -2.83 -0.48
N MET A 54 11.93 -3.15 -1.60
CA MET A 54 11.26 -2.16 -2.43
C MET A 54 9.89 -1.83 -1.83
N PRO A 55 9.67 -0.62 -1.28
CA PRO A 55 8.35 -0.24 -0.80
C PRO A 55 7.37 -0.22 -1.97
N ARG A 56 6.21 -0.86 -1.78
CA ARG A 56 5.13 -0.82 -2.78
C ARG A 56 4.53 0.57 -2.80
N GLN A 57 4.17 1.01 -3.99
CA GLN A 57 3.42 2.25 -4.16
C GLN A 57 2.09 2.14 -3.42
N LEU A 58 1.61 3.27 -2.90
CA LEU A 58 0.28 3.35 -2.34
C LEU A 58 -0.73 2.85 -3.39
N PRO A 59 -1.65 1.96 -3.01
CA PRO A 59 -2.70 1.56 -3.92
C PRO A 59 -3.50 2.80 -4.34
N THR A 60 -3.89 2.87 -5.62
CA THR A 60 -4.80 3.89 -6.13
C THR A 60 -6.09 3.92 -5.29
N ALA A 61 -6.76 5.07 -5.22
CA ALA A 61 -8.00 5.25 -4.47
C ALA A 61 -9.03 4.13 -4.72
N ASP A 62 -9.07 3.61 -5.95
CA ASP A 62 -9.92 2.50 -6.39
C ASP A 62 -9.70 1.22 -5.56
N TYR A 63 -8.47 0.89 -5.18
CA TYR A 63 -8.18 -0.29 -4.37
C TYR A 63 -8.69 -0.14 -2.93
N ARG A 64 -8.61 1.08 -2.37
CA ARG A 64 -9.15 1.38 -1.03
C ARG A 64 -10.66 1.21 -1.02
N GLN A 65 -11.35 1.78 -2.01
CA GLN A 65 -12.81 1.68 -2.17
C GLN A 65 -13.27 0.23 -2.32
N VAL A 66 -12.54 -0.56 -3.10
CA VAL A 66 -12.78 -2.00 -3.25
C VAL A 66 -12.64 -2.73 -1.90
N LEU A 67 -11.59 -2.45 -1.14
CA LEU A 67 -11.39 -3.08 0.18
C LEU A 67 -12.48 -2.67 1.18
N ASP A 68 -12.88 -1.41 1.17
CA ASP A 68 -13.94 -0.91 2.04
C ASP A 68 -15.29 -1.57 1.69
N ALA A 69 -15.59 -1.74 0.40
CA ALA A 69 -16.76 -2.47 -0.08
C ALA A 69 -16.74 -3.94 0.38
N LEU A 70 -15.61 -4.64 0.21
CA LEU A 70 -15.45 -6.02 0.67
C LEU A 70 -15.57 -6.15 2.21
N THR A 71 -15.04 -5.17 2.95
CA THR A 71 -15.12 -5.15 4.42
C THR A 71 -16.54 -4.92 4.90
N ALA A 72 -17.30 -4.04 4.23
CA ALA A 72 -18.72 -3.83 4.52
C ALA A 72 -19.56 -5.08 4.23
N LEU A 73 -19.23 -5.83 3.17
CA LEU A 73 -19.90 -7.10 2.84
C LEU A 73 -19.59 -8.21 3.85
N TYR A 74 -18.37 -8.26 4.38
CA TYR A 74 -17.98 -9.22 5.43
C TYR A 74 -18.75 -9.04 6.74
N GLN A 75 -19.22 -7.82 7.03
CA GLN A 75 -19.99 -7.52 8.25
C GLN A 75 -21.49 -7.88 8.13
N LYS A 76 -21.98 -8.22 6.93
CA LYS A 76 -23.37 -8.63 6.71
C LYS A 76 -23.54 -10.14 6.90
N ASP A 77 -24.76 -10.57 7.23
CA ASP A 77 -25.13 -11.99 7.24
C ASP A 77 -24.92 -12.61 5.86
N ASN A 78 -24.48 -13.87 5.84
CA ASN A 78 -24.13 -14.58 4.61
C ASN A 78 -25.41 -15.04 3.88
N THR A 79 -26.11 -14.09 3.27
CA THR A 79 -27.29 -14.33 2.44
C THR A 79 -26.87 -14.52 0.97
N PRO A 80 -27.69 -15.20 0.14
CA PRO A 80 -27.36 -15.40 -1.27
C PRO A 80 -27.20 -14.09 -2.05
N GLU A 81 -27.83 -13.00 -1.60
CA GLU A 81 -27.65 -11.66 -2.17
C GLU A 81 -26.26 -11.10 -1.90
N VAL A 82 -25.74 -11.25 -0.67
CA VAL A 82 -24.38 -10.82 -0.30
C VAL A 82 -23.33 -11.63 -1.05
N GLN A 83 -23.55 -12.93 -1.26
CA GLN A 83 -22.66 -13.78 -2.07
C GLN A 83 -22.56 -13.31 -3.52
N ARG A 84 -23.67 -12.84 -4.09
CA ARG A 84 -23.71 -12.30 -5.46
C ARG A 84 -22.96 -10.97 -5.55
N GLU A 85 -23.14 -10.09 -4.55
CA GLU A 85 -22.44 -8.81 -4.47
C GLU A 85 -20.92 -8.98 -4.32
N ILE A 86 -20.47 -9.97 -3.54
CA ILE A 86 -19.06 -10.36 -3.40
C ILE A 86 -18.49 -10.87 -4.73
N LEU A 87 -19.24 -11.71 -5.44
CA LEU A 87 -18.81 -12.25 -6.74
C LEU A 87 -18.66 -11.13 -7.79
N ASP A 88 -19.61 -10.19 -7.83
CA ASP A 88 -19.57 -9.04 -8.75
C ASP A 88 -18.38 -8.11 -8.45
N THR A 89 -18.10 -7.85 -7.16
CA THR A 89 -16.91 -7.06 -6.78
C THR A 89 -15.62 -7.79 -7.16
N LEU A 90 -15.53 -9.11 -6.93
CA LEU A 90 -14.37 -9.91 -7.36
C LEU A 90 -14.14 -9.86 -8.87
N LEU A 91 -15.21 -9.98 -9.68
CA LEU A 91 -15.12 -9.91 -11.13
C LEU A 91 -14.72 -8.51 -11.62
N ALA A 92 -15.19 -7.44 -10.95
CA ALA A 92 -14.78 -6.08 -11.26
C ALA A 92 -13.28 -5.85 -11.01
N ILE A 93 -12.76 -6.36 -9.89
CA ILE A 93 -11.31 -6.31 -9.59
C ILE A 93 -10.52 -7.11 -10.63
N GLN A 94 -10.98 -8.32 -10.96
CA GLN A 94 -10.31 -9.17 -11.94
C GLN A 94 -10.22 -8.47 -13.30
N ARG A 95 -11.29 -7.80 -13.75
CA ARG A 95 -11.25 -7.01 -14.98
C ARG A 95 -10.28 -5.83 -14.89
N ALA A 96 -10.27 -5.10 -13.78
CA ALA A 96 -9.36 -3.97 -13.59
C ALA A 96 -7.88 -4.37 -13.61
N VAL A 97 -7.54 -5.58 -13.15
CA VAL A 97 -6.15 -6.06 -13.04
C VAL A 97 -5.70 -6.92 -14.24
N THR A 98 -6.63 -7.60 -14.92
CA THR A 98 -6.31 -8.54 -16.03
C THR A 98 -6.37 -7.88 -17.41
N VAL A 99 -6.94 -6.68 -17.55
CA VAL A 99 -6.91 -5.95 -18.82
C VAL A 99 -5.49 -5.43 -19.06
N PRO A 100 -4.84 -5.79 -20.19
CA PRO A 100 -3.53 -5.27 -20.53
C PRO A 100 -3.65 -3.75 -20.74
N GLN A 101 -2.88 -2.97 -19.97
CA GLN A 101 -2.76 -1.53 -20.20
C GLN A 101 -1.96 -1.32 -21.49
N LYS A 102 -2.53 -0.58 -22.44
CA LYS A 102 -1.81 -0.11 -23.62
C LYS A 102 -0.71 0.84 -23.13
N GLU A 103 0.54 0.54 -23.47
CA GLU A 103 1.65 1.47 -23.36
C GLU A 103 1.38 2.64 -24.34
N GLU A 104 1.32 3.87 -23.81
CA GLU A 104 1.45 5.13 -24.57
C GLU A 104 2.85 5.71 -24.37
#